data_AF-A0A369XZT1-F1
#
_entry.id   AF-A0A369XZT1-F1
#
_cell.length_a   1.000
_cell.length_b   1.000
_cell.length_c   1.000
_cell.angle_alpha   90.00
_cell.angle_beta   90.00
_cell.angle_gamma   90.00
#
_symmetry.space_group_name_H-M   'P 1'
#
loop_
_entity.id
_entity.type
_entity.pdbx_description
1 polymer ?
#
loop_
_entity_poly.entity_id
_entity_poly.type
_entity_poly.pdbx_seq_one_letter_code
_entity_poly.pdbx_strand_id
1 'polypeptide(L)' 'MKIGEFSKKYDLSPDTIRYYIQLGLIFPKKIGKQNIFSLENEIELKNQIQNLLILYT' A
#
# COMPACT_ATOMS: atom_id res chain seq x y z
N MET A 1 -3.46 -0.78 10.59
CA MET A 1 -4.56 -1.60 10.03
C MET A 1 -4.01 -2.85 9.35
N LYS A 2 -4.79 -3.93 9.25
CA LYS A 2 -4.38 -5.16 8.53
C LYS A 2 -4.52 -5.00 7.02
N ILE A 3 -3.91 -5.88 6.22
CA ILE A 3 -3.99 -5.81 4.74
C ILE A 3 -5.42 -5.79 4.21
N GLY A 4 -6.35 -6.52 4.83
CA GLY A 4 -7.76 -6.53 4.41
C GLY A 4 -8.47 -5.20 4.66
N GLU A 5 -8.15 -4.50 5.74
CA GLU A 5 -8.67 -3.16 6.03
C GLU A 5 -8.06 -2.12 5.08
N PHE A 6 -6.74 -2.21 4.86
CA PHE A 6 -6.01 -1.33 3.95
C PHE A 6 -6.51 -1.47 2.50
N SER A 7 -6.70 -2.71 2.05
CA SER A 7 -7.30 -3.07 0.75
C SER A 7 -8.66 -2.40 0.53
N LYS A 8 -9.59 -2.55 1.49
CA LYS A 8 -10.92 -1.94 1.40
C LYS A 8 -10.88 -0.42 1.41
N LYS A 9 -9.97 0.18 2.20
CA LYS A 9 -9.86 1.64 2.32
C LYS A 9 -9.45 2.31 1.00
N TYR A 10 -8.65 1.64 0.18
CA TYR A 10 -8.13 2.19 -1.08
C TYR A 10 -8.71 1.54 -2.33
N ASP A 11 -9.69 0.64 -2.17
CA ASP A 11 -10.27 -0.16 -3.26
C ASP A 11 -9.20 -0.87 -4.11
N LEU A 12 -8.17 -1.40 -3.45
CA LEU A 12 -7.10 -2.15 -4.08
C LEU A 12 -7.18 -3.60 -3.66
N SER A 13 -6.89 -4.53 -4.58
CA SER A 13 -6.77 -5.93 -4.22
C SER A 13 -5.62 -6.14 -3.22
N PRO A 14 -5.73 -7.09 -2.28
CA PRO A 14 -4.61 -7.45 -1.41
C PRO A 14 -3.35 -7.86 -2.20
N ASP A 15 -3.51 -8.43 -3.39
CA ASP A 15 -2.39 -8.80 -4.26
C ASP A 15 -1.68 -7.59 -4.85
N THR A 16 -2.42 -6.55 -5.26
CA THR A 16 -1.85 -5.26 -5.66
C THR A 16 -1.02 -4.65 -4.53
N ILE A 17 -1.53 -4.69 -3.29
CA ILE A 17 -0.78 -4.19 -2.13
C ILE A 17 0.48 -5.02 -1.88
N ARG A 18 0.41 -6.36 -1.99
CA ARG A 18 1.59 -7.23 -1.86
C ARG A 18 2.62 -6.94 -2.94
N TYR A 19 2.16 -6.70 -4.17
CA TYR A 19 3.03 -6.33 -5.28
C TYR A 19 3.76 -5.01 -5.00
N TYR A 20 3.08 -3.98 -4.47
CA TYR A 20 3.73 -2.74 -4.06
C TYR A 20 4.75 -2.92 -2.94
N ILE A 21 4.50 -3.84 -2.00
CA ILE A 21 5.50 -4.21 -0.99
C ILE A 21 6.72 -4.88 -1.63
N GLN A 22 6.49 -5.80 -2.58
CA GLN A 22 7.57 -6.49 -3.30
C GLN A 22 8.42 -5.53 -4.13
N LEU A 23 7.81 -4.51 -4.73
CA LEU A 23 8.50 -3.44 -5.45
C LEU A 23 9.22 -2.45 -4.52
N GLY A 24 9.04 -2.55 -3.20
CA GLY A 24 9.62 -1.58 -2.25
C GLY A 24 8.97 -0.19 -2.32
N LEU A 25 7.70 -0.12 -2.72
CA LEU A 25 6.95 1.13 -2.78
C LEU A 25 6.25 1.47 -1.45
N ILE A 26 5.96 0.44 -0.64
CA ILE A 26 5.27 0.55 0.64
C ILE A 26 5.94 -0.39 1.63
N PHE A 27 6.21 0.08 2.85
CA PHE A 27 6.94 -0.69 3.87
C PHE A 27 6.13 -0.91 5.15
N PRO A 28 5.19 -1.88 5.18
CA PRO A 28 4.42 -2.15 6.38
C PRO A 28 5.29 -2.81 7.46
N LYS A 29 4.92 -2.60 8.73
CA LYS A 29 5.56 -3.30 9.84
C LYS A 29 5.09 -4.75 9.90
N LYS A 30 6.01 -5.69 10.03
CA LYS A 30 5.68 -7.12 10.21
C LYS A 30 5.56 -7.45 11.69
N ILE A 31 4.37 -7.84 12.14
CA ILE A 31 4.11 -8.33 13.49
C ILE A 31 3.70 -9.81 13.40
N GLY A 32 4.66 -10.69 13.70
CA GLY A 32 4.52 -12.13 13.50
C GLY A 32 4.35 -12.49 12.03
N LYS A 33 3.20 -13.10 11.68
CA LYS A 33 2.84 -13.46 10.29
C LYS A 33 2.02 -12.39 9.58
N GLN A 34 1.70 -11.26 10.24
CA GLN A 34 0.81 -10.23 9.70
C GLN A 34 1.57 -8.95 9.36
N ASN A 35 1.20 -8.33 8.23
CA ASN A 35 1.63 -6.98 7.88
C ASN A 35 0.65 -5.97 8.48
N ILE A 36 1.21 -4.98 9.19
CA ILE A 36 0.50 -3.90 9.84
C ILE A 36 0.86 -2.60 9.16
N PHE A 37 -0.16 -1.96 8.58
CA PHE A 37 -0.04 -0.72 7.82
C PHE A 37 -0.30 0.48 8.75
N SER A 38 0.61 1.45 8.73
CA SER A 38 0.51 2.72 9.46
C SER A 38 0.05 3.85 8.53
N LEU A 39 -0.10 5.06 9.09
CA LEU A 39 -0.31 6.29 8.33
C LEU A 39 0.81 6.57 7.32
N GLU A 40 2.05 6.18 7.60
CA GLU A 40 3.18 6.35 6.68
C GLU A 40 2.94 5.56 5.38
N ASN A 41 2.45 4.33 5.51
CA ASN A 41 2.11 3.50 4.36
C ASN A 41 0.95 4.07 3.53
N GLU A 42 0.05 4.83 4.15
CA GLU A 42 -1.00 5.55 3.42
C GLU A 42 -0.43 6.69 2.57
N ILE A 43 0.54 7.42 3.11
CA ILE A 43 1.23 8.51 2.42
C ILE A 43 2.04 7.94 1.24
N GLU A 44 2.80 6.87 1.49
CA GLU A 44 3.54 6.13 0.47
C GLU A 44 2.63 5.72 -0.69
N LEU A 45 1.51 5.04 -0.40
CA LEU A 45 0.55 4.60 -1.41
C LEU A 45 -0.01 5.78 -2.22
N LYS A 46 -0.42 6.86 -1.55
CA LYS A 46 -0.98 8.04 -2.22
C LYS A 46 0.03 8.69 -3.17
N ASN A 47 1.30 8.79 -2.75
CA ASN A 47 2.36 9.32 -3.61
C ASN A 47 2.54 8.46 -4.86
N GLN A 48 2.45 7.12 -4.75
CA GLN A 48 2.52 6.25 -5.92
C GLN A 48 1.35 6.44 -6.87
N ILE A 49 0.13 6.53 -6.34
CA ILE A 49 -1.07 6.78 -7.16
C ILE A 49 -0.96 8.13 -7.89
N GLN A 50 -0.48 9.17 -7.21
CA GLN A 50 -0.28 10.49 -7.82
C GLN A 50 0.81 10.48 -8.90
N ASN A 51 1.94 9.82 -8.66
CA ASN A 51 3.01 9.70 -9.66
C ASN A 51 2.51 8.99 -10.93
N LEU A 52 1.70 7.94 -10.77
CA LEU A 52 1.08 7.27 -11.91
C LEU A 52 0.18 8.23 -12.68
N LEU A 53 -0.67 9.01 -12.02
CA LEU A 53 -1.56 9.96 -12.68
C LEU A 53 -0.82 11.04 -13.49
N ILE A 54 0.29 11.58 -12.95
CA ILE A 54 1.10 12.59 -13.64
C ILE A 54 1.69 12.06 -14.95
N LEU A 55 2.05 10.77 -15.00
CA LEU A 55 2.64 10.16 -16.20
C LEU A 55 1.64 9.97 -17.36
N TYR A 56 0.34 10.13 -17.12
CA TYR A 56 -0.72 9.99 -18.12
C TYR A 56 -1.44 11.32 -18.43
N THR A 57 -0.88 12.45 -17.99
CA THR A 57 -1.30 13.83 -18.33
C THR A 57 -0.20 14.56 -19.07
#